data_AF-A0A372LWU5-F1
#
_entry.id   AF-A0A372LWU5-F1
#
_cell.length_a   1.000
_cell.length_b   1.000
_cell.length_c   1.000
_cell.angle_alpha   90.00
_cell.angle_beta   90.00
_cell.angle_gamma   90.00
#
_symmetry.space_group_name_H-M   'P 1'
#
loop_
_entity.id
_entity.type
_entity.pdbx_description
1 polymer ?
#
loop_
_entity_poly.entity_id
_entity_poly.type
_entity_poly.pdbx_seq_one_letter_code
_entity_poly.pdbx_strand_id
1 'polypeptide(L)' 'PPAPQPERPSAPAAAPPQAPPAPEPAPAPPPPERSPVSIEDDVPEDDDPDLDESALSGHDLIVRELGATVVEEFTNE' A
#
# COMPACT_ATOMS: atom_id res chain seq x y z
N PRO A 1 17.44 -15.54 52.71
CA PRO A 1 16.74 -14.49 51.95
C PRO A 1 16.64 -13.20 52.79
N PRO A 2 17.17 -12.05 52.34
CA PRO A 2 16.99 -10.80 53.09
C PRO A 2 15.57 -10.27 52.91
N ALA A 3 14.94 -9.83 54.00
CA ALA A 3 13.61 -9.23 54.02
C ALA A 3 13.68 -7.72 53.68
N PRO A 4 12.72 -7.17 52.92
CA PRO A 4 12.77 -5.76 52.55
C PRO A 4 12.41 -4.82 53.73
N GLN A 5 13.17 -3.73 53.86
CA GLN A 5 12.97 -2.66 54.84
C GLN A 5 11.89 -1.66 54.38
N PRO A 6 11.19 -0.97 55.30
CA PRO A 6 10.22 0.06 54.93
C PRO A 6 10.91 1.35 54.45
N GLU A 7 10.48 1.84 53.29
CA GLU A 7 11.01 3.05 52.65
C GLU A 7 10.47 4.33 53.32
N ARG A 8 11.33 5.36 53.43
CA ARG A 8 10.97 6.67 54.02
C ARG A 8 10.25 7.55 52.98
N PRO A 9 9.32 8.45 53.38
CA PRO A 9 8.61 9.30 52.43
C PRO A 9 9.54 10.35 51.82
N SER A 10 9.62 10.37 50.49
CA SER A 10 10.31 11.40 49.72
C SER A 10 9.47 12.67 49.67
N ALA A 11 10.08 13.83 49.94
CA ALA A 11 9.43 15.12 49.76
C ALA A 11 9.20 15.41 48.26
N PRO A 12 8.08 16.06 47.87
CA PRO A 12 7.80 16.35 46.48
C PRO A 12 8.77 17.41 45.93
N ALA A 13 9.46 17.07 44.85
CA ALA A 13 10.31 17.99 44.11
C ALA A 13 9.44 19.05 43.42
N ALA A 14 9.90 20.31 43.44
CA ALA A 14 9.25 21.40 42.74
C ALA A 14 9.23 21.13 41.22
N ALA A 15 8.07 21.28 40.60
CA ALA A 15 7.90 21.04 39.18
C ALA A 15 8.67 22.09 38.35
N PRO A 16 9.34 21.68 37.26
CA PRO A 16 9.98 22.62 36.34
C PRO A 16 8.92 23.50 35.66
N PRO A 17 9.26 24.75 35.29
CA PRO A 17 8.36 25.63 34.57
C PRO A 17 7.98 25.00 33.22
N GLN A 18 6.68 25.03 32.91
CA GLN A 18 6.18 24.51 31.64
C GLN A 18 6.65 25.41 30.50
N ALA A 19 7.27 24.80 29.48
CA ALA A 19 7.61 25.47 28.24
C ALA A 19 6.33 25.84 27.47
N PRO A 20 6.33 26.97 26.74
CA PRO A 20 5.18 27.33 25.91
C PRO A 20 4.95 26.26 24.82
N PRO A 21 3.69 26.08 24.40
CA PRO A 21 3.36 25.15 23.32
C PRO A 21 4.07 25.57 22.03
N ALA A 22 4.62 24.59 21.32
CA ALA A 22 5.20 24.80 20.01
C ALA A 22 4.10 25.20 18.99
N PRO A 23 4.42 26.06 18.01
CA PRO A 23 3.48 26.41 16.96
C PRO A 23 3.11 25.18 16.13
N GLU A 24 1.84 25.09 15.77
CA GLU A 24 1.31 24.00 14.95
C GLU A 24 1.87 24.08 13.51
N PRO A 25 2.25 22.96 12.90
CA PRO A 25 2.71 22.95 11.52
C PRO A 25 1.59 23.42 10.58
N ALA A 26 1.97 24.23 9.59
CA ALA A 26 1.04 24.72 8.58
C ALA A 26 0.48 23.55 7.73
N PRO A 27 -0.75 23.67 7.22
CA PRO A 27 -1.34 22.65 6.35
C PRO A 27 -0.50 22.48 5.08
N ALA A 28 -0.29 21.23 4.69
CA ALA A 28 0.37 20.89 3.43
C ALA A 28 -0.49 21.35 2.24
N PRO A 29 0.14 21.73 1.11
CA PRO A 29 -0.60 22.05 -0.11
C PRO A 29 -1.38 20.82 -0.59
N PRO A 30 -2.52 21.02 -1.28
CA PRO A 30 -3.27 19.91 -1.87
C PRO A 30 -2.41 19.17 -2.91
N PRO A 31 -2.60 17.85 -3.08
CA PRO A 31 -1.94 17.11 -4.14
C PRO A 31 -2.37 17.67 -5.51
N PRO A 32 -1.53 17.53 -6.55
CA PRO A 32 -1.91 17.92 -7.89
C PRO A 32 -3.20 17.18 -8.30
N GLU A 33 -4.14 17.90 -8.89
CA GLU A 33 -5.35 17.31 -9.44
C GLU A 33 -4.96 16.34 -10.55
N ARG A 34 -5.42 15.08 -10.47
CA ARG A 34 -5.28 14.16 -11.60
C ARG A 34 -6.15 14.67 -12.73
N SER A 35 -5.58 14.84 -13.92
CA SER A 35 -6.32 15.21 -15.11
C SER A 35 -7.46 14.20 -15.30
N PRO A 36 -8.73 14.65 -15.39
CA PRO A 36 -9.82 13.75 -15.71
C PRO A 36 -9.59 13.20 -17.12
N VAL A 37 -9.47 11.89 -17.22
CA VAL A 37 -9.37 11.18 -18.51
C VAL A 37 -10.80 11.06 -19.07
N SER A 38 -11.01 11.45 -20.32
CA SER A 38 -12.33 11.33 -20.95
C SER A 38 -12.66 9.87 -21.23
N ILE A 39 -13.93 9.50 -21.33
CA ILE A 39 -14.35 8.14 -21.72
C ILE A 39 -13.90 7.77 -23.14
N GLU A 40 -13.69 8.76 -24.01
CA GLU A 40 -13.10 8.54 -25.34
C GLU A 40 -11.57 8.32 -25.26
N ASP A 41 -10.93 8.77 -24.18
CA ASP A 41 -9.52 8.54 -23.83
C ASP A 41 -9.36 7.28 -22.94
N ASP A 42 -10.46 6.66 -22.52
CA ASP A 42 -10.54 5.41 -21.74
C ASP A 42 -10.42 4.22 -22.72
N VAL A 43 -9.22 4.02 -23.25
CA VAL A 43 -8.85 2.86 -24.04
C VAL A 43 -8.68 1.68 -23.09
N PRO A 44 -9.22 0.49 -23.38
CA PRO A 44 -8.97 -0.69 -22.56
C PRO A 44 -7.46 -0.95 -22.49
N GLU A 45 -6.87 -0.66 -21.33
CA GLU A 45 -5.74 -1.41 -20.77
C GLU A 45 -4.49 -1.56 -21.69
N ASP A 46 -4.18 -0.58 -22.55
CA ASP A 46 -2.99 -0.59 -23.44
C ASP A 46 -1.96 0.53 -23.12
N ASP A 47 -2.33 1.58 -22.37
CA ASP A 47 -1.45 2.73 -22.05
C ASP A 47 -1.21 2.87 -20.53
N ASP A 48 -1.50 1.83 -19.75
CA ASP A 48 -1.16 1.80 -18.34
C ASP A 48 0.30 1.32 -18.17
N PRO A 49 1.16 2.07 -17.46
CA PRO A 49 2.57 1.71 -17.29
C PRO A 49 2.79 0.46 -16.43
N ASP A 50 1.74 -0.05 -15.77
CA ASP A 50 1.73 -1.32 -15.04
C ASP A 50 1.05 -2.46 -15.82
N LEU A 51 0.49 -2.18 -17.00
CA LEU A 51 0.10 -3.21 -17.95
C LEU A 51 1.27 -3.53 -18.84
N ASP A 52 1.98 -4.57 -18.46
CA ASP A 52 2.92 -5.23 -19.36
C ASP A 52 2.14 -5.68 -20.61
N GLU A 53 2.45 -5.10 -21.77
CA GLU A 53 2.13 -5.64 -23.10
C GLU A 53 2.76 -7.04 -23.35
N SER A 54 3.31 -7.67 -22.31
CA SER A 54 3.65 -9.08 -22.26
C SER A 54 2.38 -9.96 -22.17
N ALA A 55 1.36 -9.65 -22.97
CA ALA A 55 0.31 -10.57 -23.39
C ALA A 55 0.89 -11.72 -24.24
N LEU A 56 2.08 -12.22 -23.90
CA LEU A 56 2.53 -13.55 -24.28
C LEU A 56 1.69 -14.57 -23.52
N SER A 57 0.52 -14.77 -24.13
CA SER A 57 -0.25 -15.99 -24.19
C SER A 57 -0.90 -16.41 -22.89
N GLY A 58 -2.19 -16.07 -22.78
CA GLY A 58 -3.11 -16.75 -21.89
C GLY A 58 -3.03 -18.27 -22.02
N HIS A 59 -2.61 -18.84 -23.16
CA HIS A 59 -2.53 -20.29 -23.35
C HIS A 59 -1.56 -21.00 -22.39
N ASP A 60 -0.31 -20.53 -22.30
CA ASP A 60 0.72 -21.18 -21.48
C ASP A 60 0.50 -20.95 -19.98
N LEU A 61 -0.05 -19.79 -19.61
CA LEU A 61 -0.50 -19.52 -18.23
C LEU A 61 -1.73 -20.34 -17.85
N ILE A 62 -2.69 -20.52 -18.76
CA ILE A 62 -3.87 -21.39 -18.53
C ILE A 62 -3.42 -22.84 -18.33
N VAL A 63 -2.48 -23.35 -19.12
CA VAL A 63 -1.94 -24.71 -18.95
C VAL A 63 -1.20 -24.86 -17.62
N ARG A 64 -0.37 -23.87 -17.24
CA ARG A 64 0.50 -23.95 -16.06
C ARG A 64 -0.22 -23.70 -14.73
N GLU A 65 -1.09 -22.69 -14.65
CA GLU A 65 -1.70 -22.26 -13.38
C GLU A 65 -2.98 -23.06 -13.07
N LEU A 66 -3.76 -23.42 -14.08
CA LEU A 66 -5.00 -24.20 -13.92
C LEU A 66 -4.79 -25.71 -14.16
N GLY A 67 -3.59 -26.12 -14.60
CA GLY A 67 -3.30 -27.52 -14.95
C GLY A 67 -4.10 -28.02 -16.15
N ALA A 68 -4.53 -27.10 -17.03
CA ALA A 68 -5.36 -27.42 -18.19
C ALA A 68 -4.54 -28.11 -19.30
N THR A 69 -5.20 -28.90 -20.14
CA THR A 69 -4.60 -29.53 -21.34
C THR A 69 -5.32 -29.05 -22.59
N VAL A 70 -4.55 -28.66 -23.62
CA VAL A 70 -5.12 -28.20 -24.89
C VAL A 70 -5.26 -29.39 -25.84
N VAL A 71 -6.45 -29.51 -26.44
CA VAL A 71 -6.74 -30.53 -27.46
C VAL A 71 -7.12 -29.78 -28.73
N GLU A 72 -6.39 -30.04 -29.81
CA GLU A 72 -6.68 -29.50 -31.12
C GLU A 72 -7.75 -30.36 -31.81
N GLU A 73 -8.80 -29.73 -32.31
CA GLU A 73 -9.84 -30.40 -33.09
C GLU A 73 -9.46 -30.37 -34.57
N PHE A 74 -9.33 -31.55 -35.18
CA PHE A 74 -9.15 -31.68 -36.62
C PHE A 74 -10.50 -31.98 -37.28
N THR A 75 -10.91 -31.14 -38.23
CA THR A 75 -12.07 -31.45 -39.09
C THR A 75 -11.66 -32.48 -40.12
N ASN A 76 -12.29 -33.65 -40.10
CA ASN A 76 -12.00 -34.73 -41.03
C ASN A 76 -12.85 -34.52 -42.30
N GLU A 77 -12.22 -33.99 -43.35
CA GLU A 77 -12.82 -33.77 -44.67
C GLU A 77 -13.18 -35.07 -45.42
#